data_AF-A0A821N1P3-F1
#
_entry.id   AF-A0A821N1P3-F1
#
_cell.length_a   1.000
_cell.length_b   1.000
_cell.length_c   1.000
_cell.angle_alpha   90.00
_cell.angle_beta   90.00
_cell.angle_gamma   90.00
#
_symmetry.space_group_name_H-M   'P 1'
#
loop_
_entity.id
_entity.type
_entity.pdbx_description
1 polymer ?
#
loop_
_entity_poly.entity_id
_entity_poly.type
_entity_poly.pdbx_seq_one_letter_code
_entity_poly.pdbx_strand_id
1 'polypeptide(L)'
;HTYLSPPAPLSEYTVGPAFEIGFLSRVLELQTDVLSLTANLSEQNQTVYLSDICLKPLAPDNENCTVLSLLQYYQNSKENLLRTVGDEFFTYFDYATHFLTCSQAPTTTLDSPLGLSCFGDFGGTINPFMVLGNYTDTAYANATALVITIVIENSNDPEKIRL
;
A
#
# COMPACT_ATOMS: atom_id res chain seq x y z
N HIS A 1 8.90 -12.71 31.30
CA HIS A 1 8.51 -13.47 30.10
C HIS A 1 7.00 -13.61 30.10
N THR A 2 6.29 -12.68 29.47
CA THR A 2 4.85 -12.80 29.22
C THR A 2 4.68 -13.73 28.03
N TYR A 3 4.24 -14.96 28.28
CA TYR A 3 3.69 -15.82 27.24
C TYR A 3 2.41 -15.16 26.74
N LEU A 4 2.51 -14.39 25.65
CA LEU A 4 1.35 -14.08 24.84
C LEU A 4 0.94 -15.41 24.20
N SER A 5 -0.23 -15.92 24.60
CA SER A 5 -0.86 -17.03 23.89
C SER A 5 -0.87 -16.68 22.40
N PRO A 6 -0.47 -17.61 21.50
CA PRO A 6 -0.60 -17.36 20.09
C PRO A 6 -2.07 -16.99 19.80
N PRO A 7 -2.33 -15.95 19.00
CA PRO A 7 -3.69 -15.68 18.55
C PRO A 7 -4.26 -16.97 17.96
N ALA A 8 -5.55 -17.21 18.19
CA ALA A 8 -6.23 -18.40 17.70
C ALA A 8 -5.91 -18.62 16.21
N PRO A 9 -5.70 -19.88 15.76
CA PRO A 9 -5.45 -20.16 14.35
C PRO A 9 -6.56 -19.51 13.50
N LEU A 10 -6.14 -18.81 12.45
CA LEU A 10 -6.89 -17.88 11.59
C LEU A 10 -8.06 -18.50 10.79
N SER A 11 -8.69 -19.57 11.25
CA SER A 11 -9.84 -20.16 10.57
C SER A 11 -11.13 -19.33 10.67
N GLU A 12 -11.14 -18.17 11.34
CA GLU A 12 -12.36 -17.37 11.56
C GLU A 12 -12.38 -15.99 10.87
N TYR A 13 -11.28 -15.50 10.29
CA TYR A 13 -11.31 -14.24 9.54
C TYR A 13 -11.35 -14.48 8.03
N THR A 14 -12.57 -14.55 7.48
CA THR A 14 -12.78 -14.45 6.04
C THR A 14 -12.55 -13.02 5.58
N VAL A 15 -11.53 -12.82 4.74
CA VAL A 15 -11.35 -11.58 3.97
C VAL A 15 -12.16 -11.65 2.67
N GLY A 16 -12.66 -10.50 2.24
CA GLY A 16 -13.48 -10.34 1.04
C GLY A 16 -12.70 -10.62 -0.24
N PRO A 17 -13.40 -10.71 -1.39
CA PRO A 17 -12.78 -11.08 -2.66
C PRO A 17 -11.68 -10.11 -3.13
N ALA A 18 -11.70 -8.86 -2.66
CA ALA A 18 -10.67 -7.88 -2.97
C ALA A 18 -9.30 -8.19 -2.33
N PHE A 19 -9.25 -9.13 -1.38
CA PHE A 19 -8.03 -9.54 -0.67
C PHE A 19 -7.50 -10.90 -1.10
N GLU A 20 -7.99 -11.45 -2.22
CA GLU A 20 -7.39 -12.64 -2.80
C GLU A 20 -5.94 -12.33 -3.22
N ILE A 21 -4.98 -13.16 -2.80
CA ILE A 21 -3.55 -12.84 -2.90
C ILE A 21 -3.06 -12.76 -4.36
N GLY A 22 -3.62 -13.58 -5.25
CA GLY A 22 -3.36 -13.52 -6.68
C GLY A 22 -3.84 -12.19 -7.28
N PHE A 23 -5.06 -11.78 -6.94
CA PHE A 23 -5.61 -10.48 -7.32
C PHE A 23 -4.75 -9.33 -6.80
N LEU A 24 -4.40 -9.30 -5.51
CA LEU A 24 -3.52 -8.27 -4.94
C LEU A 24 -2.16 -8.19 -5.63
N SER A 25 -1.57 -9.34 -5.97
CA SER A 25 -0.31 -9.40 -6.70
C SER A 25 -0.42 -8.77 -8.10
N ARG A 26 -1.54 -9.00 -8.81
CA ARG A 26 -1.79 -8.37 -10.11
C ARG A 26 -2.09 -6.88 -10.00
N VAL A 27 -2.77 -6.46 -8.95
CA VAL A 27 -3.00 -5.05 -8.65
C VAL A 27 -1.67 -4.34 -8.39
N LEU A 28 -0.72 -5.00 -7.71
CA LEU A 28 0.62 -4.47 -7.47
C LEU A 28 1.43 -4.31 -8.75
N GLU A 29 1.38 -5.32 -9.62
CA GLU A 29 2.00 -5.25 -10.96
C GLU A 29 1.40 -4.07 -11.75
N LEU A 30 0.07 -3.97 -11.83
CA LEU A 30 -0.60 -2.86 -12.51
C LEU A 30 -0.21 -1.48 -11.95
N GLN A 31 -0.20 -1.35 -10.62
CA GLN A 31 0.19 -0.09 -9.98
C GLN A 31 1.63 0.28 -10.32
N THR A 32 2.55 -0.69 -10.25
CA THR A 32 3.97 -0.49 -10.58
C THR A 32 4.15 -0.06 -12.03
N ASP A 33 3.43 -0.71 -12.95
CA ASP A 33 3.47 -0.37 -14.38
C ASP A 33 2.96 1.06 -14.62
N VAL A 34 1.86 1.46 -13.98
CA VAL A 34 1.33 2.83 -14.07
C VAL A 34 2.34 3.84 -13.51
N LEU A 35 2.99 3.53 -12.38
CA LEU A 35 4.01 4.41 -11.79
C LEU A 35 5.27 4.55 -12.67
N SER A 36 5.52 3.59 -13.57
CA SER A 36 6.63 3.60 -14.52
C SER A 36 6.34 4.33 -15.83
N LEU A 37 5.12 4.85 -16.02
CA LEU A 37 4.74 5.53 -17.26
C LEU A 37 5.61 6.74 -17.54
N THR A 38 5.96 6.88 -18.81
CA THR A 38 6.74 8.00 -19.34
C THR A 38 5.99 8.74 -20.43
N ALA A 39 6.16 10.05 -20.50
CA ALA A 39 5.65 10.88 -21.58
C ALA A 39 6.80 11.63 -22.26
N ASN A 40 6.78 11.70 -23.59
CA ASN A 40 7.73 12.50 -24.35
C ASN A 40 7.12 13.87 -24.67
N LEU A 41 7.75 14.93 -24.18
CA LEU A 41 7.38 16.31 -24.49
C LEU A 41 8.12 16.76 -25.74
N SER A 42 7.49 16.59 -26.90
CA SER A 42 8.08 16.89 -28.21
C SER A 42 8.56 18.33 -28.36
N GLU A 43 7.95 19.28 -27.65
CA GLU A 43 8.35 20.70 -27.68
C GLU A 43 9.67 20.97 -26.96
N GLN A 44 10.04 20.11 -26.00
CA GLN A 44 11.19 20.29 -25.11
C GLN A 44 12.26 19.19 -25.32
N ASN A 45 12.00 18.22 -26.21
CA ASN A 45 12.83 17.02 -26.40
C ASN A 45 13.19 16.33 -25.07
N GLN A 46 12.23 16.29 -24.14
CA GLN A 46 12.41 15.76 -22.80
C GLN A 46 11.46 14.57 -22.56
N THR A 47 11.97 13.54 -21.90
CA THR A 47 11.16 12.46 -21.36
C THR A 47 10.84 12.77 -19.91
N VAL A 48 9.56 12.74 -19.58
CA VAL A 48 9.01 12.98 -18.25
C VAL A 48 8.50 11.66 -17.68
N TYR A 49 8.83 11.41 -16.42
CA TYR A 49 8.36 10.28 -15.65
C TYR A 49 7.26 10.71 -14.69
N LEU A 50 6.37 9.79 -14.31
CA LEU A 50 5.37 10.09 -13.29
C LEU A 50 6.02 10.52 -11.96
N SER A 51 7.21 9.98 -11.65
CA SER A 51 8.03 10.34 -10.49
C SER A 51 8.51 11.79 -10.50
N ASP A 52 8.50 12.46 -11.65
CA ASP A 52 8.97 13.85 -11.76
C ASP A 52 7.88 14.84 -11.34
N ILE A 53 6.61 14.43 -11.41
CA ILE A 53 5.44 15.30 -11.20
C ILE A 53 4.56 14.87 -10.01
N CYS A 54 4.83 13.71 -9.41
CA CYS A 54 4.05 13.23 -8.29
C CYS A 54 4.37 13.99 -6.99
N LEU A 55 3.39 14.06 -6.08
CA LEU A 55 3.59 14.67 -4.77
C LEU A 55 4.53 13.81 -3.91
N LYS A 56 5.62 14.39 -3.42
CA LYS A 56 6.61 13.75 -2.54
C LYS A 56 6.72 14.50 -1.20
N PRO A 57 5.96 14.11 -0.17
CA PRO A 57 5.80 14.92 1.03
C PRO A 57 7.07 15.00 1.89
N LEU A 58 8.01 14.08 1.70
CA LEU A 58 9.24 13.96 2.49
C LEU A 58 10.50 14.18 1.63
N ALA A 59 10.37 14.73 0.43
CA ALA A 59 11.55 15.10 -0.37
C ALA A 59 12.35 16.20 0.37
N PRO A 60 13.70 16.13 0.36
CA PRO A 60 14.55 15.20 -0.39
C PRO A 60 14.91 13.90 0.36
N ASP A 61 14.49 13.73 1.62
CA ASP A 61 14.86 12.56 2.43
C ASP A 61 14.22 11.26 1.92
N ASN A 62 13.07 11.38 1.26
CA ASN A 62 12.36 10.28 0.60
C ASN A 62 11.68 10.77 -0.68
N GLU A 63 12.07 10.18 -1.80
CA GLU A 63 11.62 10.54 -3.15
C GLU A 63 10.42 9.72 -3.65
N ASN A 64 9.82 8.89 -2.78
CA ASN A 64 8.65 8.09 -3.17
C ASN A 64 7.39 8.95 -3.36
N CYS A 65 6.66 8.65 -4.44
CA CYS A 65 5.39 9.30 -4.76
C CYS A 65 4.30 8.99 -3.74
N THR A 66 3.44 9.97 -3.46
CA THR A 66 2.21 9.75 -2.71
C THR A 66 1.23 8.92 -3.55
N VAL A 67 1.18 7.63 -3.25
CA VAL A 67 0.20 6.69 -3.80
C VAL A 67 -0.66 6.20 -2.65
N LEU A 68 -1.98 6.41 -2.73
CA LEU A 68 -2.94 5.87 -1.78
C LEU A 68 -3.53 4.59 -2.36
N SER A 69 -3.08 3.45 -1.85
CA SER A 69 -3.62 2.14 -2.19
C SER A 69 -3.47 1.18 -1.02
N LEU A 70 -4.20 0.06 -1.06
CA LEU A 70 -4.07 -1.00 -0.06
C LEU A 70 -2.64 -1.55 0.02
N LEU A 71 -1.91 -1.53 -1.11
CA LEU A 71 -0.59 -2.13 -1.24
C LEU A 71 0.50 -1.34 -0.51
N GLN A 72 0.19 -0.13 -0.08
CA GLN A 72 1.08 0.67 0.76
C GLN A 72 1.24 0.14 2.18
N TYR A 73 0.31 -0.67 2.70
CA TYR A 73 0.57 -1.41 3.95
C TYR A 73 1.75 -2.38 3.80
N TYR A 74 2.08 -2.76 2.57
CA TYR A 74 3.24 -3.61 2.25
C TYR A 74 4.34 -2.80 1.55
N GLN A 75 4.31 -1.46 1.65
CA GLN A 75 5.29 -0.55 1.05
C GLN A 75 5.52 -0.80 -0.44
N ASN A 76 4.44 -1.14 -1.18
CA ASN A 76 4.49 -1.52 -2.60
C ASN A 76 5.50 -2.64 -2.92
N SER A 77 5.82 -3.50 -1.95
CA SER A 77 6.79 -4.57 -2.09
C SER A 77 6.10 -5.93 -2.18
N LYS A 78 6.39 -6.66 -3.27
CA LYS A 78 5.93 -8.04 -3.44
C LYS A 78 6.49 -8.97 -2.35
N GLU A 79 7.70 -8.69 -1.88
CA GLU A 79 8.31 -9.45 -0.78
C GLU A 79 7.54 -9.23 0.53
N ASN A 80 7.19 -7.98 0.85
CA ASN A 80 6.43 -7.67 2.06
C ASN A 80 5.00 -8.24 1.97
N LEU A 81 4.36 -8.17 0.80
CA LEU A 81 3.03 -8.72 0.57
C LEU A 81 3.00 -10.24 0.74
N LEU A 82 4.06 -10.95 0.33
CA LEU A 82 4.14 -12.42 0.43
C LEU A 82 4.84 -12.89 1.71
N ARG A 83 5.15 -11.98 2.63
CA ARG A 83 5.83 -12.33 3.88
C ARG A 83 4.90 -13.12 4.79
N THR A 84 5.43 -14.20 5.35
CA THR A 84 4.74 -15.02 6.34
C THR A 84 5.66 -15.31 7.52
N VAL A 85 5.04 -15.52 8.68
CA VAL A 85 5.71 -16.06 9.87
C VAL A 85 4.92 -17.27 10.35
N GLY A 86 5.63 -18.37 10.54
CA GLY A 86 5.06 -19.69 10.74
C GLY A 86 6.10 -20.68 11.22
N ASP A 87 5.67 -21.92 11.42
CA ASP A 87 6.56 -23.08 11.51
C ASP A 87 6.37 -23.99 10.29
N GLU A 88 6.89 -25.23 10.36
CA GLU A 88 6.81 -26.19 9.26
C GLU A 88 5.36 -26.57 8.89
N PHE A 89 4.41 -26.41 9.81
CA PHE A 89 3.03 -26.89 9.67
C PHE A 89 2.01 -25.76 9.55
N PHE A 90 2.27 -24.60 10.15
CA PHE A 90 1.29 -23.53 10.26
C PHE A 90 1.85 -22.15 9.92
N THR A 91 1.06 -21.37 9.19
CA THR A 91 1.24 -19.92 9.05
C THR A 91 0.49 -19.22 10.18
N TYR A 92 1.22 -18.47 11.01
CA TYR A 92 0.66 -17.71 12.12
C TYR A 92 0.32 -16.27 11.73
N PHE A 93 1.15 -15.67 10.89
CA PHE A 93 1.00 -14.29 10.43
C PHE A 93 1.31 -14.23 8.94
N ASP A 94 0.48 -13.49 8.23
CA ASP A 94 0.56 -13.26 6.79
C ASP A 94 -0.02 -11.90 6.43
N TYR A 95 -0.17 -11.65 5.13
CA TYR A 95 -0.73 -10.41 4.61
C TYR A 95 -2.12 -10.07 5.21
N ALA A 96 -3.00 -11.05 5.41
CA ALA A 96 -4.34 -10.81 5.92
C ALA A 96 -4.27 -10.32 7.38
N THR A 97 -3.41 -10.92 8.21
CA THR A 97 -3.19 -10.44 9.58
C THR A 97 -2.60 -9.03 9.62
N HIS A 98 -1.65 -8.73 8.74
CA HIS A 98 -1.05 -7.40 8.65
C HIS A 98 -2.09 -6.35 8.26
N PHE A 99 -2.91 -6.65 7.26
CA PHE A 99 -4.03 -5.80 6.87
C PHE A 99 -4.99 -5.53 8.02
N LEU A 100 -5.38 -6.55 8.80
CA LEU A 100 -6.27 -6.37 9.95
C LEU A 100 -5.65 -5.43 11.00
N THR A 101 -4.35 -5.57 11.26
CA THR A 101 -3.61 -4.67 12.16
C THR A 101 -3.59 -3.25 11.63
N CYS A 102 -3.18 -3.05 10.38
CA CYS A 102 -3.04 -1.71 9.80
C CYS A 102 -4.37 -1.00 9.55
N SER A 103 -5.43 -1.75 9.22
CA SER A 103 -6.76 -1.16 9.05
C SER A 103 -7.39 -0.69 10.36
N GLN A 104 -7.01 -1.29 11.49
CA GLN A 104 -7.47 -0.87 12.82
C GLN A 104 -6.58 0.23 13.41
N ALA A 105 -5.28 0.18 13.16
CA ALA A 105 -4.28 1.09 13.71
C ALA A 105 -3.27 1.54 12.63
N PRO A 106 -3.66 2.43 11.71
CA PRO A 106 -2.84 2.82 10.55
C PRO A 106 -1.58 3.63 10.93
N THR A 107 -1.48 4.09 12.18
CA THR A 107 -0.31 4.75 12.75
C THR A 107 0.68 3.78 13.40
N THR A 108 0.48 2.47 13.27
CA THR A 108 1.42 1.45 13.77
C THR A 108 2.71 1.48 12.96
N THR A 109 3.81 1.83 13.60
CA THR A 109 5.12 1.93 12.95
C THR A 109 5.80 0.58 12.75
N LEU A 110 5.45 -0.42 13.58
CA LEU A 110 6.00 -1.77 13.53
C LEU A 110 4.98 -2.81 14.01
N ASP A 111 4.45 -3.57 13.06
CA ASP A 111 3.76 -4.83 13.30
C ASP A 111 4.82 -5.91 13.60
N SER A 112 5.11 -6.09 14.89
CA SER A 112 6.22 -6.93 15.37
C SER A 112 6.20 -8.37 14.84
N PRO A 113 5.04 -9.04 14.70
CA PRO A 113 4.97 -10.37 14.08
C PRO A 113 5.62 -10.48 12.70
N LEU A 114 5.41 -9.51 11.79
CA LEU A 114 5.95 -9.55 10.42
C LEU A 114 7.14 -8.61 10.20
N GLY A 115 7.43 -7.75 11.17
CA GLY A 115 8.46 -6.72 11.08
C GLY A 115 8.15 -5.69 9.99
N LEU A 116 6.87 -5.37 9.78
CA LEU A 116 6.39 -4.45 8.75
C LEU A 116 5.80 -3.19 9.37
N SER A 117 5.86 -2.07 8.66
CA SER A 117 5.17 -0.84 9.06
C SER A 117 3.79 -0.77 8.44
N CYS A 118 2.85 -0.07 9.06
CA CYS A 118 1.58 0.29 8.38
C CYS A 118 1.68 1.56 7.54
N PHE A 119 2.86 2.20 7.52
CA PHE A 119 3.12 3.40 6.75
C PHE A 119 3.43 3.01 5.30
N GLY A 120 2.95 3.83 4.36
CA GLY A 120 3.36 3.70 2.97
C GLY A 120 4.85 3.98 2.77
N ASP A 121 5.38 3.56 1.64
CA ASP A 121 6.77 3.81 1.25
C ASP A 121 7.12 5.31 1.17
N PHE A 122 6.14 6.18 0.95
CA PHE A 122 6.26 7.65 0.98
C PHE A 122 6.25 8.24 2.41
N GLY A 123 6.14 7.40 3.45
CA GLY A 123 6.22 7.78 4.86
C GLY A 123 4.93 8.36 5.45
N GLY A 124 3.81 8.32 4.72
CA GLY A 124 2.49 8.66 5.24
C GLY A 124 1.67 7.47 5.69
N THR A 125 0.57 7.74 6.39
CA THR A 125 -0.38 6.70 6.81
C THR A 125 -1.48 6.50 5.77
N ILE A 126 -2.02 5.29 5.73
CA ILE A 126 -3.13 4.92 4.84
C ILE A 126 -4.37 4.71 5.69
N ASN A 127 -5.42 5.47 5.40
CA ASN A 127 -6.72 5.23 6.03
C ASN A 127 -7.52 4.26 5.15
N PRO A 128 -8.07 3.14 5.70
CA PRO A 128 -8.82 2.15 4.93
C PRO A 128 -9.91 2.71 4.04
N PHE A 129 -10.64 3.74 4.49
CA PHE A 129 -11.73 4.31 3.69
C PHE A 129 -11.26 5.00 2.38
N MET A 130 -9.97 5.33 2.27
CA MET A 130 -9.41 5.95 1.07
C MET A 130 -9.03 4.92 0.00
N VAL A 131 -8.83 3.66 0.41
CA VAL A 131 -8.22 2.62 -0.44
C VAL A 131 -9.11 1.39 -0.64
N LEU A 132 -10.24 1.32 0.06
CA LEU A 132 -11.23 0.25 -0.03
C LEU A 132 -12.60 0.81 -0.40
N GLY A 133 -13.41 -0.01 -1.06
CA GLY A 133 -14.79 0.31 -1.40
C GLY A 133 -15.73 -0.88 -1.21
N ASN A 134 -17.03 -0.56 -1.13
CA ASN A 134 -18.12 -1.52 -1.00
C ASN A 134 -17.95 -2.49 0.17
N TYR A 135 -17.93 -1.94 1.39
CA TYR A 135 -17.98 -2.65 2.67
C TYR A 135 -19.02 -2.00 3.59
N THR A 136 -19.36 -2.64 4.70
CA THR A 136 -20.34 -2.13 5.67
C THR A 136 -19.65 -1.61 6.92
N ASP A 137 -20.03 -0.41 7.37
CA ASP A 137 -19.51 0.25 8.59
C ASP A 137 -17.97 0.24 8.66
N THR A 138 -17.40 -0.46 9.65
CA THR A 138 -15.95 -0.60 9.87
C THR A 138 -15.43 -1.98 9.48
N ALA A 139 -16.24 -2.80 8.82
CA ALA A 139 -15.88 -4.14 8.38
C ALA A 139 -15.03 -4.10 7.09
N TYR A 140 -13.87 -3.44 7.14
CA TYR A 140 -12.98 -3.25 5.99
C TYR A 140 -12.54 -4.57 5.34
N ALA A 141 -12.42 -5.65 6.12
CA ALA A 141 -12.13 -6.98 5.62
C ALA A 141 -13.18 -7.48 4.61
N ASN A 142 -14.42 -6.98 4.63
CA ASN A 142 -15.48 -7.39 3.71
C ASN A 142 -15.48 -6.62 2.38
N ALA A 143 -14.52 -5.72 2.16
CA ALA A 143 -14.47 -4.91 0.95
C ALA A 143 -14.42 -5.77 -0.32
N THR A 144 -15.15 -5.32 -1.35
CA THR A 144 -15.17 -5.97 -2.67
C THR A 144 -14.52 -5.12 -3.76
N ALA A 145 -14.06 -3.91 -3.44
CA ALA A 145 -13.38 -3.02 -4.36
C ALA A 145 -12.13 -2.42 -3.71
N LEU A 146 -11.10 -2.21 -4.54
CA LEU A 146 -9.89 -1.48 -4.18
C LEU A 146 -9.87 -0.14 -4.91
N VAL A 147 -9.31 0.88 -4.26
CA VAL A 147 -9.11 2.21 -4.82
C VAL A 147 -7.62 2.50 -4.85
N ILE A 148 -7.11 2.93 -6.01
CA ILE A 148 -5.74 3.42 -6.19
C ILE A 148 -5.84 4.89 -6.57
N THR A 149 -5.22 5.75 -5.78
CA THR A 149 -5.10 7.19 -6.07
C THR A 149 -3.64 7.56 -6.15
N ILE A 150 -3.21 8.08 -7.30
CA ILE A 150 -1.87 8.64 -7.49
C ILE A 150 -1.99 10.16 -7.39
N VAL A 151 -1.28 10.78 -6.45
CA VAL A 151 -1.37 12.22 -6.22
C VAL A 151 -0.28 12.93 -7.01
N ILE A 152 -0.70 13.86 -7.87
CA ILE A 152 0.17 14.66 -8.74
C ILE A 152 0.23 16.09 -8.20
N GLU A 153 1.40 16.69 -8.25
CA GLU A 153 1.55 18.11 -7.95
C GLU A 153 0.93 18.94 -9.07
N ASN A 154 0.01 19.82 -8.70
CA ASN A 154 -0.58 20.76 -9.64
C ASN A 154 -0.09 22.17 -9.33
N SER A 155 0.43 22.86 -10.34
CA SER A 155 0.89 24.23 -10.24
C SER A 155 0.16 25.09 -11.26
N ASN A 156 -0.21 26.31 -10.89
CA ASN A 156 -0.68 27.33 -11.83
C ASN A 156 0.48 28.20 -12.36
N ASP A 157 1.69 28.02 -11.81
CA ASP A 157 2.90 28.71 -12.24
C ASP A 157 3.51 27.98 -13.46
N PRO A 158 3.49 28.59 -14.66
CA PRO A 158 3.99 27.97 -15.89
C PRO A 158 5.46 27.54 -15.81
N GLU A 159 6.26 28.20 -14.97
CA GLU A 159 7.69 27.90 -14.82
C GLU A 159 7.93 26.68 -13.92
N LYS A 160 6.96 26.29 -13.08
CA LYS A 160 7.01 25.05 -12.28
C LYS A 160 6.36 23.85 -12.95
N ILE A 161 5.48 24.10 -13.93
CA ILE A 161 4.85 23.05 -14.75
C ILE A 161 5.83 22.54 -15.82
N ARG A 162 6.75 23.41 -16.24
CA ARG A 162 7.90 23.06 -17.09
C ARG A 162 8.97 22.45 -16.19
N LEU A 163 8.96 21.13 -16.10
CA LEU A 163 10.00 20.33 -15.46
C LEU A 163 11.42 20.76 -15.87
#